data_AF-A0A3D2XJ18-F1
#
_entry.id   AF-A0A3D2XJ18-F1
#
_cell.length_a   1.000
_cell.length_b   1.000
_cell.length_c   1.000
_cell.angle_alpha   90.00
_cell.angle_beta   90.00
_cell.angle_gamma   90.00
#
_symmetry.space_group_name_H-M   'P 1'
#
loop_
_entity.id
_entity.type
_entity.pdbx_description
1 polymer ?
#
loop_
_entity_poly.entity_id
_entity_poly.type
_entity_poly.pdbx_seq_one_letter_code
_entity_poly.pdbx_strand_id
1 'polypeptide(L)'
;MDINKLIAFRRAVYPSQFNKGEIDKATLDQLLENANMAPTHKMTQPWFFKVYKNKAKARLGQAMVQAMEAHNPDDPRFDFKKKKTLEKCRLSNCVLGIFMKRSTAVSIP
;
A
#
# COMPACT_ATOMS: atom_id res chain seq x y z
N MET A 1 14.47 -10.73 18.42
CA MET A 1 13.25 -10.41 19.20
C MET A 1 12.27 -11.54 18.98
N ASP A 2 11.62 -12.06 20.03
CA ASP A 2 10.59 -13.09 19.87
C ASP A 2 9.31 -12.51 19.25
N ILE A 3 8.45 -13.40 18.72
CA ILE A 3 7.25 -13.01 17.97
C ILE A 3 6.23 -12.24 18.83
N ASN A 4 6.07 -12.62 20.10
CA ASN A 4 5.12 -11.95 21.01
C ASN A 4 5.55 -10.51 21.26
N LYS A 5 6.85 -10.28 21.49
CA LYS A 5 7.39 -8.92 21.58
C LYS A 5 7.21 -8.16 20.26
N LEU A 6 7.49 -8.78 19.11
CA LEU A 6 7.32 -8.12 17.80
C LEU A 6 5.91 -7.59 17.59
N ILE A 7 4.91 -8.42 17.89
CA ILE A 7 3.50 -8.03 17.78
C ILE A 7 3.18 -6.89 18.76
N ALA A 8 3.64 -6.99 20.01
CA ALA A 8 3.38 -5.97 21.05
C ALA A 8 4.06 -4.61 20.76
N PHE A 9 5.23 -4.61 20.13
CA PHE A 9 5.98 -3.39 19.79
C PHE A 9 5.54 -2.72 18.49
N ARG A 10 4.89 -3.46 17.56
CA ARG A 10 4.47 -2.92 16.27
C ARG A 10 3.54 -1.71 16.45
N ARG A 11 3.84 -0.61 15.76
CA ARG A 11 2.99 0.60 15.70
C ARG A 11 2.70 0.96 14.25
N ALA A 12 1.57 1.65 14.04
CA ALA A 12 1.36 2.36 12.79
C ALA A 12 2.29 3.58 12.78
N VAL A 13 3.15 3.67 11.77
CA VAL A 13 4.04 4.82 11.55
C VAL A 13 3.52 5.55 10.31
N TYR A 14 3.41 6.88 10.39
CA TYR A 14 2.86 7.69 9.30
C TYR A 14 3.96 8.29 8.42
N PRO A 15 3.67 8.66 7.16
CA PRO A 15 4.70 9.15 6.22
C PRO A 15 5.52 10.34 6.72
N SER A 16 4.95 11.22 7.55
CA SER A 16 5.67 12.34 8.17
C SER A 16 6.76 11.92 9.15
N GLN A 17 6.73 10.67 9.62
CA GLN A 17 7.67 10.09 10.58
C GLN A 17 8.64 9.11 9.92
N PHE A 18 8.54 8.90 8.60
CA PHE A 18 9.44 7.97 7.91
C PHE A 18 10.85 8.55 7.79
N ASN A 19 11.82 7.66 7.89
CA ASN A 19 13.21 8.00 7.58
C ASN A 19 13.37 8.29 6.09
N LYS A 20 14.25 9.22 5.76
CA LYS A 20 14.66 9.46 4.37
C LYS A 20 15.56 8.31 3.89
N GLY A 21 15.52 8.03 2.59
CA GLY A 21 16.37 7.00 1.96
C GLY A 21 15.60 6.08 1.02
N GLU A 22 16.31 5.13 0.42
CA GLU A 22 15.73 4.10 -0.42
C GLU A 22 15.49 2.82 0.39
N ILE A 23 14.43 2.10 0.08
CA ILE A 23 14.23 0.74 0.57
C ILE A 23 14.86 -0.22 -0.44
N ASP A 24 15.78 -1.04 0.03
CA ASP A 24 16.46 -2.04 -0.78
C ASP A 24 15.48 -3.06 -1.39
N LYS A 25 15.80 -3.56 -2.59
CA LYS A 25 14.95 -4.51 -3.30
C LYS A 25 14.81 -5.81 -2.52
N ALA A 26 15.88 -6.35 -1.94
CA ALA A 26 15.81 -7.61 -1.20
C ALA A 26 14.91 -7.48 0.04
N THR A 27 14.93 -6.32 0.69
CA THR A 27 14.00 -6.02 1.80
C THR A 27 12.54 -6.09 1.34
N LEU A 28 12.22 -5.53 0.17
CA LEU A 28 10.87 -5.56 -0.40
C LEU A 28 10.47 -6.98 -0.83
N ASP A 29 11.38 -7.73 -1.46
CA ASP A 29 11.11 -9.11 -1.88
C ASP A 29 10.81 -9.99 -0.66
N GLN A 30 11.63 -9.91 0.39
CA GLN A 30 11.41 -10.65 1.64
C GLN A 30 10.09 -10.29 2.32
N LEU A 31 9.71 -9.00 2.31
CA LEU A 31 8.42 -8.54 2.83
C LEU A 31 7.25 -9.20 2.07
N LEU A 32 7.34 -9.28 0.74
CA LEU A 32 6.30 -9.86 -0.11
C LEU A 32 6.21 -11.38 0.03
N GLU A 33 7.35 -12.06 0.16
CA GLU A 33 7.39 -13.50 0.48
C GLU A 33 6.67 -13.79 1.80
N ASN A 34 6.96 -13.00 2.85
CA ASN A 34 6.28 -13.14 4.13
C ASN A 34 4.77 -12.85 4.01
N ALA A 35 4.38 -11.86 3.21
CA ALA A 35 2.97 -11.54 2.98
C ALA A 35 2.23 -12.67 2.25
N ASN A 36 2.90 -13.39 1.35
CA ASN A 36 2.32 -14.54 0.64
C ASN A 36 2.01 -15.74 1.54
N MET A 37 2.63 -15.83 2.72
CA MET A 37 2.39 -16.90 3.68
C MET A 37 1.11 -16.72 4.50
N ALA A 38 0.37 -15.63 4.29
CA ALA A 38 -0.95 -15.47 4.90
C ALA A 38 -1.90 -16.62 4.46
N PRO A 39 -2.75 -17.14 5.36
CA PRO A 39 -3.62 -18.25 5.03
C PRO A 39 -4.72 -17.82 4.04
N THR A 40 -5.06 -18.71 3.10
CA THR A 40 -6.19 -18.52 2.17
C THR A 40 -7.00 -19.78 2.03
N HIS A 41 -8.32 -19.61 1.91
CA HIS A 41 -9.19 -20.72 1.56
C HIS A 41 -8.83 -21.24 0.16
N LYS A 42 -8.67 -22.57 0.03
CA LYS A 42 -8.25 -23.26 -1.19
C LYS A 42 -6.91 -22.77 -1.78
N MET A 43 -6.03 -22.21 -0.94
CA MET A 43 -4.66 -21.82 -1.31
C MET A 43 -4.57 -20.91 -2.55
N THR A 44 -5.56 -20.03 -2.71
CA THR A 44 -5.66 -19.21 -3.93
C THR A 44 -4.72 -18.02 -3.97
N GLN A 45 -4.16 -17.62 -2.82
CA GLN A 45 -3.22 -16.50 -2.69
C GLN A 45 -3.66 -15.29 -3.55
N PRO A 46 -4.87 -14.76 -3.35
CA PRO A 46 -5.51 -13.88 -4.32
C PRO A 46 -4.90 -12.47 -4.35
N TRP A 47 -3.94 -12.18 -3.47
CA TRP A 47 -3.29 -10.89 -3.40
C TRP A 47 -2.34 -10.68 -4.58
N PHE A 48 -2.47 -9.53 -5.20
CA PHE A 48 -1.54 -8.99 -6.18
C PHE A 48 -0.93 -7.72 -5.62
N PHE A 49 0.40 -7.67 -5.59
CA PHE A 49 1.15 -6.56 -5.04
C PHE A 49 1.75 -5.70 -6.15
N LYS A 50 1.60 -4.39 -6.04
CA LYS A 50 2.26 -3.44 -6.93
C LYS A 50 3.08 -2.43 -6.14
N VAL A 51 4.38 -2.44 -6.37
CA VAL A 51 5.35 -1.57 -5.68
C VAL A 51 5.54 -0.27 -6.47
N TYR A 52 5.28 0.87 -5.84
CA TYR A 52 5.45 2.19 -6.43
C TYR A 52 6.60 2.93 -5.73
N LYS A 53 7.68 3.20 -6.47
CA LYS A 53 8.85 3.97 -6.00
C LYS A 53 9.10 5.20 -6.88
N ASN A 54 9.91 6.14 -6.39
CA ASN A 54 10.41 7.27 -7.19
C ASN A 54 9.31 8.06 -7.90
N LYS A 55 9.41 8.23 -9.22
CA LYS A 55 8.40 8.93 -10.03
C LYS A 55 7.05 8.20 -10.07
N ALA A 56 7.02 6.88 -9.85
CA ALA A 56 5.79 6.09 -9.92
C ALA A 56 4.83 6.40 -8.76
N LYS A 57 5.32 6.64 -7.55
CA LYS A 57 4.47 7.06 -6.40
C LYS A 57 3.89 8.47 -6.59
N ALA A 58 4.60 9.36 -7.28
CA ALA A 58 4.06 10.68 -7.64
C ALA A 58 2.92 10.56 -8.65
N ARG A 59 3.09 9.74 -9.71
CA ARG A 59 2.02 9.42 -10.67
C ARG A 59 0.82 8.76 -9.99
N LEU A 60 1.06 7.83 -9.06
CA LEU A 60 0.00 7.21 -8.27
C LEU A 60 -0.79 8.26 -7.47
N GLY A 61 -0.08 9.18 -6.78
CA GLY A 61 -0.72 10.27 -6.05
C GLY A 61 -1.63 11.12 -6.93
N GLN A 62 -1.17 11.49 -8.13
CA GLN A 62 -1.97 12.23 -9.11
C GLN A 62 -3.19 11.44 -9.58
N ALA A 63 -3.02 10.16 -9.92
CA ALA A 63 -4.12 9.29 -10.35
C ALA A 63 -5.18 9.12 -9.26
N MET A 64 -4.78 9.00 -7.99
CA MET A 64 -5.72 8.96 -6.86
C MET A 64 -6.50 10.27 -6.71
N VAL A 65 -5.85 11.42 -6.90
CA VAL A 65 -6.54 12.73 -6.87
C VAL A 65 -7.55 12.85 -7.99
N GLN A 66 -7.16 12.51 -9.22
CA GLN A 66 -8.06 12.53 -10.38
C GLN A 66 -9.26 11.60 -10.18
N ALA A 67 -9.04 10.40 -9.65
CA ALA A 67 -10.12 9.46 -9.36
C ALA A 67 -11.08 9.98 -8.27
N MET A 68 -10.54 10.64 -7.22
CA MET A 68 -11.38 11.26 -6.19
C MET A 68 -12.24 12.39 -6.74
N GLU A 69 -11.67 13.25 -7.59
CA GLU A 69 -12.36 14.36 -8.24
C GLU A 69 -13.48 13.87 -9.14
N ALA A 70 -13.19 12.88 -10.00
CA ALA A 70 -14.16 12.30 -10.91
C ALA A 70 -15.30 11.58 -10.16
N HIS A 71 -15.01 10.96 -9.01
CA HIS A 71 -16.01 10.25 -8.21
C HIS A 71 -16.92 11.19 -7.42
N ASN A 72 -16.40 12.32 -6.93
CA ASN A 72 -17.19 13.28 -6.16
C ASN A 72 -16.72 14.72 -6.42
N PRO A 73 -17.15 15.34 -7.54
CA PRO A 73 -16.69 16.67 -7.94
C PRO A 73 -17.05 17.77 -6.93
N ASP A 74 -18.19 17.64 -6.25
CA ASP A 74 -18.72 18.64 -5.33
C ASP A 74 -18.28 18.43 -3.87
N ASP A 75 -17.23 17.63 -3.63
CA ASP A 75 -16.74 17.38 -2.27
C ASP A 75 -16.14 18.68 -1.66
N PRO A 76 -16.74 19.27 -0.63
CA PRO A 76 -16.23 20.51 -0.01
C PRO A 76 -14.87 20.31 0.67
N ARG A 77 -14.42 19.08 0.86
CA ARG A 77 -13.11 18.73 1.44
C ARG A 77 -12.08 18.33 0.38
N PHE A 78 -12.39 18.47 -0.91
CA PHE A 78 -11.55 17.99 -2.00
C PHE A 78 -10.11 18.53 -1.91
N ASP A 79 -9.94 19.85 -1.76
CA ASP A 79 -8.61 20.47 -1.70
C ASP A 79 -7.75 19.94 -0.54
N PHE A 80 -8.36 19.77 0.62
CA PHE A 80 -7.69 19.19 1.79
C PHE A 80 -7.27 17.74 1.53
N LYS A 81 -8.18 16.91 0.97
CA LYS A 81 -7.89 15.51 0.63
C LYS A 81 -6.80 15.42 -0.44
N LYS A 82 -6.88 16.25 -1.48
CA LYS A 82 -5.89 16.36 -2.55
C LYS A 82 -4.49 16.64 -2.00
N LYS A 83 -4.35 17.72 -1.21
CA LYS A 83 -3.06 18.08 -0.58
C LYS A 83 -2.52 16.92 0.26
N LYS A 84 -3.36 16.34 1.12
CA LYS A 84 -2.96 15.25 2.02
C LYS A 84 -2.54 13.98 1.27
N THR A 85 -3.24 13.62 0.20
CA THR A 85 -2.91 12.44 -0.62
C THR A 85 -1.58 12.61 -1.33
N LEU A 86 -1.37 13.76 -2.00
CA LEU A 86 -0.12 14.05 -2.70
C LEU A 86 1.06 14.10 -1.72
N GLU A 87 0.87 14.74 -0.57
CA GLU A 87 1.90 14.85 0.47
C GLU A 87 2.30 13.47 1.01
N LYS A 88 1.34 12.60 1.33
CA LYS A 88 1.62 11.24 1.80
C LYS A 88 2.44 10.45 0.77
N CYS A 89 2.04 10.45 -0.50
CA CYS A 89 2.80 9.79 -1.57
C CYS A 89 4.22 10.39 -1.73
N ARG A 90 4.37 11.70 -1.56
CA ARG A 90 5.67 12.37 -1.63
C ARG A 90 6.58 11.97 -0.46
N LEU A 91 6.05 11.92 0.75
CA LEU A 91 6.80 11.60 1.97
C LEU A 91 7.15 10.11 2.10
N SER A 92 6.37 9.20 1.52
CA SER A 92 6.68 7.76 1.55
C SER A 92 7.85 7.39 0.64
N ASN A 93 8.81 6.58 1.10
CA ASN A 93 9.91 6.08 0.25
C ASN A 93 9.38 5.09 -0.82
N CYS A 94 8.38 4.31 -0.44
CA CYS A 94 7.68 3.33 -1.27
C CYS A 94 6.18 3.35 -0.92
N VAL A 95 5.32 3.11 -1.91
CA VAL A 95 3.89 2.83 -1.69
C VAL A 95 3.59 1.44 -2.23
N LEU A 96 3.01 0.57 -1.40
CA LEU A 96 2.60 -0.77 -1.80
C LEU A 96 1.09 -0.78 -2.05
N GLY A 97 0.69 -0.99 -3.31
CA GLY A 97 -0.69 -1.29 -3.65
C GLY A 97 -0.97 -2.77 -3.44
N ILE A 98 -2.01 -3.09 -2.67
CA ILE A 98 -2.47 -4.46 -2.43
C ILE A 98 -3.83 -4.60 -3.12
N PHE A 99 -3.92 -5.52 -4.07
CA PHE A 99 -5.12 -5.79 -4.84
C PHE A 99 -5.55 -7.24 -4.63
N MET A 100 -6.82 -7.53 -4.80
CA MET A 100 -7.34 -8.89 -4.77
C MET A 100 -7.79 -9.31 -6.17
N LYS A 101 -7.30 -10.44 -6.65
CA LYS A 101 -7.77 -11.12 -7.85
C LYS A 101 -8.37 -12.46 -7.43
N ARG A 102 -9.70 -12.55 -7.43
CA ARG A 102 -10.40 -13.79 -7.08
C ARG A 102 -10.08 -14.88 -8.10
N SER A 103 -9.82 -16.10 -7.63
CA SER A 103 -9.68 -17.24 -8.52
C SER A 103 -11.01 -17.57 -9.18
N THR A 104 -10.98 -17.80 -10.50
CA THR A 104 -12.13 -18.30 -11.27
C THR A 104 -12.12 -19.83 -11.38
N ALA A 105 -11.00 -20.47 -11.07
CA ALA A 105 -10.83 -21.92 -11.20
C ALA A 105 -11.43 -22.71 -10.02
N VAL A 106 -11.61 -22.05 -8.87
CA VAL A 106 -12.18 -22.67 -7.68
C VAL A 106 -13.32 -21.81 -7.13
N SER A 107 -14.45 -22.45 -6.84
CA SER A 107 -15.53 -21.78 -6.11
C SER A 107 -15.08 -21.53 -4.67
N ILE A 108 -15.06 -20.26 -4.27
CA ILE A 108 -14.85 -19.81 -2.90
C ILE A 108 -16.19 -19.20 -2.48
N PRO A 109 -16.75 -19.53 -1.30
CA PRO A 109 -17.98 -18.92 -0.80
C PRO A 109 -17.94 -17.38 -0.86
#